data_AF-A0A377KLB1-F1
#
_entry.id   AF-A0A377KLB1-F1
#
_cell.length_a   1.000
_cell.length_b   1.000
_cell.length_c   1.000
_cell.angle_alpha   90.00
_cell.angle_beta   90.00
_cell.angle_gamma   90.00
#
_symmetry.space_group_name_H-M   'P 1'
#
loop_
_entity.id
_entity.type
_entity.pdbx_description
1 polymer ?
#
loop_
_entity_poly.entity_id
_entity_poly.type
_entity_poly.pdbx_seq_one_letter_code
_entity_poly.pdbx_strand_id
1 'polypeptide(L)'
;MNNPEKNPEEVYVTPTTRDLRNHPRSDKIGQIFVRSEENFFRHLSDLFVKEPEVYAKVEEIIFDKFQLSVPSLLEMVERKGENILRAPVLLLEYEEQRKEAVKKLYLACRDEAETAIFNAYHRNGYCIAEIVSPSFNRLIEETKNFERRRDNVRFAARALEACLKNLRRDKPINLINFYTKPARQGNDR
;
A
#
# COMPACT_ATOMS: atom_id res chain seq x y z
N MET A 1 14.24 16.77 35.53
CA MET A 1 14.01 16.72 34.07
C MET A 1 14.68 15.45 33.58
N ASN A 2 13.93 14.37 33.38
CA ASN A 2 14.49 13.12 32.87
C ASN A 2 14.51 13.22 31.34
N ASN A 3 15.71 13.30 30.77
CA ASN A 3 15.88 13.01 29.34
C ASN A 3 15.35 11.59 29.11
N PRO A 4 14.38 11.37 28.21
CA PRO A 4 14.10 10.02 27.77
C PRO A 4 15.40 9.49 27.14
N GLU A 5 15.87 8.34 27.63
CA GLU A 5 17.02 7.65 27.08
C GLU A 5 16.87 7.61 25.55
N LYS A 6 17.75 8.31 24.84
CA LYS A 6 17.81 8.23 23.39
C LYS A 6 18.06 6.77 23.05
N ASN A 7 17.04 6.10 22.52
CA ASN A 7 17.15 4.75 22.02
C ASN A 7 18.37 4.72 21.06
N PRO A 8 19.41 3.92 21.35
CA PRO A 8 20.70 4.00 20.66
C PRO A 8 20.57 3.77 19.14
N GLU A 9 19.45 3.19 18.69
CA GLU A 9 19.08 2.92 17.30
C GLU A 9 18.56 4.14 16.53
N GLU A 10 18.27 5.26 17.17
CA GLU A 10 17.64 6.41 16.52
C GLU A 10 18.64 7.52 16.13
N VAL A 11 18.29 8.26 15.07
CA VAL A 11 19.05 9.41 14.58
C VAL A 11 18.17 10.65 14.60
N TYR A 12 18.45 11.56 15.52
CA TYR A 12 17.87 12.90 15.47
C TYR A 12 18.37 13.62 14.22
N VAL A 13 17.43 14.17 13.44
CA VAL A 13 17.71 14.95 12.25
C VAL A 13 16.92 16.25 12.35
N THR A 14 17.60 17.40 12.26
CA THR A 14 16.92 18.70 12.30
C THR A 14 16.00 18.89 11.09
N PRO A 15 14.83 19.54 11.24
CA PRO A 15 13.92 19.81 10.11
C PRO A 15 14.54 20.64 8.98
N THR A 16 15.61 21.38 9.28
CA THR A 16 16.37 22.19 8.31
C THR A 16 17.34 21.39 7.46
N THR A 17 17.54 20.11 7.76
CA THR A 17 18.40 19.21 6.97
C THR A 17 17.75 18.94 5.62
N ARG A 18 18.27 19.55 4.56
CA ARG A 18 17.74 19.39 3.20
C ARG A 18 18.11 18.06 2.54
N ASP A 19 19.27 17.50 2.88
CA ASP A 19 19.77 16.24 2.31
C ASP A 19 20.35 15.37 3.43
N LEU A 20 19.76 14.19 3.62
CA LEU A 20 20.16 13.23 4.65
C LEU A 20 21.56 12.66 4.42
N ARG A 21 22.06 12.67 3.17
CA ARG A 21 23.42 12.19 2.82
C ARG A 21 24.51 13.07 3.42
N ASN A 22 24.21 14.34 3.68
CA ASN A 22 25.13 15.29 4.29
C ASN A 22 25.07 15.24 5.84
N HIS A 23 24.21 14.40 6.41
CA HIS A 23 24.13 14.27 7.86
C HIS A 23 25.35 13.52 8.42
N PRO A 24 25.92 13.91 9.58
CA PRO A 24 27.08 13.22 10.17
C PRO A 24 26.88 11.73 10.49
N ARG A 25 25.62 11.27 10.48
CA ARG A 25 25.22 9.87 10.71
C ARG A 25 24.48 9.29 9.49
N SER A 26 24.78 9.76 8.28
CA SER A 26 24.13 9.33 7.04
C SER A 26 24.19 7.83 6.83
N ASP A 27 25.31 7.18 7.13
CA ASP A 27 25.44 5.71 7.06
C ASP A 27 24.44 5.00 7.99
N LYS A 28 24.28 5.50 9.22
CA LYS A 28 23.31 4.95 10.17
C LYS A 28 21.88 5.17 9.70
N ILE A 29 21.59 6.35 9.13
CA ILE A 29 20.28 6.63 8.52
C ILE A 29 20.03 5.62 7.40
N GLY A 30 20.99 5.39 6.50
CA GLY A 30 20.90 4.39 5.45
C GLY A 30 20.60 2.98 5.99
N GLN A 31 21.29 2.56 7.06
CA GLN A 31 21.03 1.28 7.72
C GLN A 31 19.61 1.17 8.31
N ILE A 32 19.06 2.27 8.83
CA ILE A 32 17.68 2.31 9.35
C ILE A 32 16.67 2.09 8.22
N PHE A 33 16.88 2.74 7.06
CA PHE A 33 16.05 2.50 5.88
C PHE A 33 16.12 1.02 5.47
N VAL A 34 17.32 0.48 5.22
CA VAL A 34 17.50 -0.92 4.80
C VAL A 34 16.85 -1.91 5.77
N ARG A 35 17.06 -1.75 7.09
CA ARG A 35 16.41 -2.63 8.08
C ARG A 35 14.90 -2.52 8.07
N SER A 36 14.36 -1.33 7.88
CA SER A 36 12.92 -1.14 7.77
C SER A 36 12.36 -1.77 6.49
N GLU A 37 13.07 -1.66 5.35
CA GLU A 37 12.72 -2.35 4.09
C GLU A 37 12.65 -3.87 4.31
N GLU A 38 13.68 -4.44 4.95
CA GLU A 38 13.73 -5.86 5.29
C GLU A 38 12.57 -6.27 6.21
N ASN A 39 12.26 -5.47 7.23
CA ASN A 39 11.15 -5.75 8.13
C ASN A 39 9.81 -5.78 7.39
N PHE A 40 9.56 -4.80 6.50
CA PHE A 40 8.35 -4.80 5.66
C PHE A 40 8.28 -6.03 4.75
N PHE A 41 9.39 -6.42 4.11
CA PHE A 41 9.41 -7.60 3.24
C PHE A 41 9.22 -8.91 4.03
N ARG A 42 9.85 -9.04 5.20
CA ARG A 42 9.63 -10.18 6.11
C ARG A 42 8.16 -10.25 6.54
N HIS A 43 7.56 -9.12 6.90
CA HIS A 43 6.16 -9.06 7.26
C HIS A 43 5.23 -9.43 6.09
N LEU A 44 5.52 -8.95 4.87
CA LEU A 44 4.78 -9.37 3.67
C LEU A 44 4.85 -10.89 3.47
N SER A 45 6.03 -11.47 3.67
CA SER A 45 6.19 -12.91 3.60
C SER A 45 5.47 -13.65 4.73
N ASP A 46 5.41 -13.08 5.92
CA ASP A 46 4.63 -13.63 7.03
C ASP A 46 3.14 -13.65 6.68
N LEU A 47 2.61 -12.58 6.08
CA LEU A 47 1.23 -12.50 5.61
C LEU A 47 0.93 -13.57 4.56
N PHE A 48 1.86 -13.83 3.64
CA PHE A 48 1.68 -14.89 2.63
C PHE A 48 1.43 -16.28 3.24
N VAL A 49 2.08 -16.57 4.38
CA VAL A 49 1.95 -17.85 5.08
C VAL A 49 0.74 -17.85 6.01
N LYS A 50 0.60 -16.81 6.83
CA LYS A 50 -0.32 -16.77 7.97
C LYS A 50 -1.69 -16.18 7.63
N GLU A 51 -1.73 -15.20 6.74
CA GLU A 51 -2.92 -14.39 6.43
C GLU A 51 -3.05 -14.14 4.91
N PRO A 52 -3.29 -15.20 4.11
CA PRO A 52 -3.23 -15.13 2.65
C PRO A 52 -4.24 -14.16 2.03
N GLU A 53 -5.38 -13.91 2.68
CA GLU A 53 -6.37 -12.93 2.23
C GLU A 53 -5.86 -11.49 2.35
N VAL A 54 -5.07 -11.19 3.39
CA VAL A 54 -4.45 -9.88 3.58
C VAL A 54 -3.31 -9.73 2.58
N TYR A 55 -2.50 -10.77 2.41
CA TYR A 55 -1.46 -10.81 1.39
C TYR A 55 -2.02 -10.56 -0.02
N ALA A 56 -3.08 -11.27 -0.42
CA ALA A 56 -3.68 -11.15 -1.75
C ALA A 56 -4.10 -9.70 -2.05
N LYS A 57 -4.71 -9.02 -1.06
CA LYS A 57 -5.08 -7.60 -1.21
C LYS A 57 -3.86 -6.69 -1.38
N VAL A 58 -2.80 -6.93 -0.61
CA VAL A 58 -1.56 -6.15 -0.72
C VAL A 58 -0.90 -6.39 -2.08
N GLU A 59 -0.84 -7.65 -2.52
CA GLU A 59 -0.30 -8.04 -3.82
C GLU A 59 -1.08 -7.38 -4.97
N GLU A 60 -2.41 -7.48 -4.96
CA GLU A 60 -3.29 -6.86 -5.96
C GLU A 60 -3.02 -5.35 -6.08
N ILE A 61 -3.00 -4.63 -4.95
CA ILE A 61 -2.71 -3.19 -4.93
C ILE A 61 -1.33 -2.89 -5.54
N ILE A 62 -0.32 -3.68 -5.21
CA ILE A 62 1.04 -3.48 -5.72
C ILE A 62 1.12 -3.81 -7.21
N PHE A 63 0.48 -4.89 -7.65
CA PHE A 63 0.47 -5.30 -9.05
C PHE A 63 -0.23 -4.26 -9.90
N ASP A 64 -1.37 -3.74 -9.45
CA ASP A 64 -2.07 -2.64 -10.11
C ASP A 64 -1.19 -1.38 -10.19
N LYS A 65 -0.51 -1.00 -9.10
CA LYS A 65 0.43 0.14 -9.06
C LYS A 65 1.54 -0.01 -10.11
N PHE A 66 2.05 -1.22 -10.32
CA PHE A 66 3.11 -1.51 -11.27
C PHE A 66 2.61 -1.99 -12.64
N GLN A 67 1.29 -2.05 -12.86
CA GLN A 67 0.66 -2.57 -14.09
C GLN A 67 1.17 -3.97 -14.46
N LEU A 68 1.37 -4.82 -13.45
CA LEU A 68 1.79 -6.19 -13.64
C LEU A 68 0.63 -7.05 -14.15
N SER A 69 0.83 -7.72 -15.29
CA SER A 69 -0.15 -8.62 -15.90
C SER A 69 0.17 -10.10 -15.68
N VAL A 70 0.96 -10.42 -14.66
CA VAL A 70 1.35 -11.80 -14.34
C VAL A 70 0.35 -12.41 -13.33
N PRO A 71 0.14 -13.74 -13.33
CA PRO A 71 -0.67 -14.40 -12.30
C PRO A 71 -0.21 -14.07 -10.87
N SER A 72 -1.11 -14.27 -9.90
CA SER A 72 -0.78 -14.03 -8.48
C SER A 72 0.33 -14.98 -8.02
N LEU A 73 1.19 -14.56 -7.09
CA LEU A 73 2.14 -15.49 -6.47
C LEU A 73 1.43 -16.61 -5.72
N LEU A 74 0.22 -16.37 -5.19
CA LEU A 74 -0.59 -17.41 -4.57
C LEU A 74 -1.01 -18.50 -5.58
N GLU A 75 -1.05 -18.19 -6.87
CA GLU A 75 -1.36 -19.11 -7.97
C GLU A 75 -0.11 -19.73 -8.59
N MET A 76 1.04 -19.05 -8.50
CA MET A 76 2.30 -19.52 -9.09
C MET A 76 3.09 -20.46 -8.18
N VAL A 77 2.95 -20.37 -6.86
CA VAL A 77 3.83 -21.09 -5.92
C VAL A 77 3.08 -21.99 -4.95
N GLU A 78 3.67 -23.14 -4.64
CA GLU A 78 3.25 -23.97 -3.51
C GLU A 78 3.65 -23.27 -2.20
N ARG A 79 2.71 -23.18 -1.25
CA ARG A 79 3.01 -22.68 0.10
C ARG A 79 3.80 -23.67 0.97
N LYS A 80 4.65 -24.50 0.35
CA LYS A 80 5.56 -25.42 1.02
C LYS A 80 6.93 -24.76 1.15
N GLY A 81 7.14 -24.02 2.23
CA GLY A 81 8.39 -23.30 2.49
C GLY A 81 8.15 -22.19 3.52
N GLU A 82 9.22 -21.64 4.08
CA GLU A 82 9.11 -20.63 5.14
C GLU A 82 8.70 -19.24 4.63
N ASN A 83 8.87 -18.95 3.32
CA ASN A 83 8.61 -17.65 2.72
C ASN A 83 8.44 -17.68 1.19
N ILE A 84 7.91 -16.60 0.62
CA ILE A 84 7.66 -16.42 -0.84
C ILE A 84 8.92 -16.70 -1.68
N LEU A 85 10.11 -16.38 -1.17
CA LEU A 85 11.39 -16.59 -1.87
C LEU A 85 11.81 -18.06 -1.95
N ARG A 86 11.39 -18.88 -0.99
CA ARG A 86 11.74 -20.30 -0.90
C ARG A 86 10.62 -21.22 -1.37
N ALA A 87 9.43 -20.67 -1.60
CA ALA A 87 8.28 -21.40 -2.10
C ALA A 87 8.56 -22.05 -3.48
N PRO A 88 8.34 -23.37 -3.64
CA PRO A 88 8.44 -24.04 -4.94
C PRO A 88 7.43 -23.48 -5.93
N VAL A 89 7.82 -23.34 -7.19
CA VAL A 89 6.89 -22.92 -8.25
C VAL A 89 6.03 -24.11 -8.66
N LEU A 90 4.72 -23.92 -8.77
CA LEU A 90 3.76 -24.94 -9.22
C LEU A 90 4.07 -25.41 -10.65
N LEU A 91 4.49 -24.48 -11.50
CA LEU A 91 4.80 -24.68 -12.91
C LEU A 91 6.08 -23.90 -13.27
N LEU A 92 7.14 -24.61 -13.66
CA LEU A 92 8.49 -24.06 -13.84
C LEU A 92 8.57 -22.91 -14.86
N GLU A 93 7.66 -22.87 -15.83
CA GLU A 93 7.56 -21.79 -16.82
C GLU A 93 7.24 -20.41 -16.22
N TYR A 94 6.78 -20.34 -14.96
CA TYR A 94 6.52 -19.10 -14.24
C TYR A 94 7.70 -18.62 -13.37
N GLU A 95 8.87 -19.27 -13.42
CA GLU A 95 10.00 -18.89 -12.56
C GLU A 95 10.45 -17.44 -12.76
N GLU A 96 10.53 -16.98 -14.02
CA GLU A 96 10.93 -15.61 -14.32
C GLU A 96 9.87 -14.58 -13.94
N GLN A 97 8.59 -14.90 -14.15
CA GLN A 97 7.45 -14.08 -13.76
C GLN A 97 7.39 -13.93 -12.24
N ARG A 98 7.66 -15.02 -11.50
CA ARG A 98 7.77 -14.99 -10.05
C ARG A 98 8.91 -14.07 -9.59
N LYS A 99 10.09 -14.16 -10.20
CA LYS A 99 11.24 -13.28 -9.85
C LYS A 99 10.87 -11.82 -10.06
N GLU A 100 10.21 -11.49 -11.17
CA GLU A 100 9.77 -10.12 -11.44
C GLU A 100 8.68 -9.66 -10.45
N ALA A 101 7.68 -10.50 -10.15
CA ALA A 101 6.65 -10.20 -9.15
C ALA A 101 7.26 -9.93 -7.77
N VAL A 102 8.15 -10.80 -7.30
CA VAL A 102 8.86 -10.64 -6.03
C VAL A 102 9.68 -9.36 -6.00
N LYS A 103 10.37 -9.02 -7.08
CA LYS A 103 11.14 -7.78 -7.19
C LYS A 103 10.25 -6.54 -7.04
N LYS A 104 9.05 -6.55 -7.65
CA LYS A 104 8.09 -5.43 -7.53
C LYS A 104 7.49 -5.34 -6.13
N LEU A 105 7.20 -6.47 -5.49
CA LEU A 105 6.81 -6.52 -4.09
C LEU A 105 7.89 -5.94 -3.17
N TYR A 106 9.17 -6.29 -3.42
CA TYR A 106 10.29 -5.72 -2.67
C TYR A 106 10.39 -4.20 -2.84
N LEU A 107 10.27 -3.69 -4.08
CA LEU A 107 10.26 -2.25 -4.34
C LEU A 107 9.10 -1.53 -3.63
N ALA A 108 7.91 -2.14 -3.58
CA ALA A 108 6.80 -1.59 -2.82
C ALA A 108 7.06 -1.59 -1.30
N CYS A 109 7.70 -2.63 -0.76
CA CYS A 109 8.11 -2.66 0.65
C CYS A 109 9.08 -1.52 0.97
N ARG A 110 9.99 -1.20 0.04
CA ARG A 110 10.88 -0.04 0.19
C ARG A 110 10.13 1.28 0.25
N ASP A 111 9.24 1.52 -0.70
CA ASP A 111 8.44 2.75 -0.73
C ASP A 111 7.58 2.89 0.55
N GLU A 112 7.03 1.78 1.05
CA GLU A 112 6.22 1.76 2.27
C GLU A 112 7.07 2.00 3.52
N ALA A 113 8.25 1.39 3.61
CA ALA A 113 9.20 1.61 4.70
C ALA A 113 9.63 3.08 4.77
N GLU A 114 9.99 3.67 3.63
CA GLU A 114 10.35 5.09 3.54
C GLU A 114 9.21 5.99 3.99
N THR A 115 7.99 5.71 3.52
CA THR A 115 6.81 6.48 3.92
C THR A 115 6.50 6.34 5.41
N ALA A 116 6.64 5.14 5.97
CA ALA A 116 6.43 4.88 7.39
C ALA A 116 7.45 5.65 8.25
N ILE A 117 8.73 5.65 7.86
CA ILE A 117 9.79 6.43 8.53
C ILE A 117 9.45 7.92 8.52
N PHE A 118 9.09 8.49 7.37
CA PHE A 118 8.76 9.91 7.29
C PHE A 118 7.48 10.30 8.05
N ASN A 119 6.47 9.43 8.04
CA ASN A 119 5.26 9.65 8.84
C ASN A 119 5.53 9.59 10.34
N ALA A 120 6.47 8.74 10.77
CA ALA A 120 6.88 8.63 12.17
C ALA A 120 7.84 9.76 12.59
N TYR A 121 8.62 10.33 11.67
CA TYR A 121 9.66 11.33 11.95
C TYR A 121 9.17 12.49 12.84
N HIS A 122 8.05 13.11 12.48
CA HIS A 122 7.49 14.21 13.28
C HIS A 122 6.93 13.74 14.63
N ARG A 123 6.33 12.55 14.67
CA ARG A 123 5.78 11.96 15.89
C ARG A 123 6.88 11.59 16.89
N ASN A 124 8.04 11.21 16.38
CA ASN A 124 9.22 10.83 17.15
C ASN A 124 10.10 12.03 17.52
N GLY A 125 9.60 13.27 17.44
CA GLY A 125 10.36 14.45 17.81
C GLY A 125 11.55 14.72 16.88
N TYR A 126 11.36 14.51 15.58
CA TYR A 126 12.38 14.66 14.53
C TYR A 126 13.51 13.61 14.59
N CYS A 127 13.17 12.40 15.01
CA CYS A 127 14.06 11.24 14.98
C CYS A 127 13.70 10.30 13.82
N ILE A 128 14.70 9.94 13.04
CA ILE A 128 14.65 8.79 12.12
C ILE A 128 14.93 7.53 12.94
N ALA A 129 14.01 6.58 12.89
CA ALA A 129 14.01 5.35 13.67
C ALA A 129 13.59 4.16 12.80
N GLU A 130 14.07 2.97 13.16
CA GLU A 130 13.69 1.73 12.50
C GLU A 130 12.20 1.42 12.70
N ILE A 131 11.53 0.95 11.65
CA ILE A 131 10.16 0.43 11.75
C ILE A 131 10.23 -1.06 12.09
N VAL A 132 10.06 -1.36 13.38
CA VAL A 132 10.11 -2.74 13.91
C VAL A 132 8.77 -3.48 13.75
N SER A 133 7.66 -2.75 13.70
CA SER A 133 6.31 -3.31 13.54
C SER A 133 5.67 -2.76 12.26
N PRO A 134 6.07 -3.28 11.08
CA PRO A 134 5.53 -2.86 9.79
C PRO A 134 4.04 -3.22 9.67
N SER A 135 3.32 -2.43 8.87
CA SER A 135 1.90 -2.68 8.57
C SER A 135 1.56 -2.12 7.20
N PHE A 136 0.80 -2.88 6.42
CA PHE A 136 0.26 -2.44 5.12
C PHE A 136 -1.12 -1.78 5.21
N ASN A 137 -1.63 -1.51 6.43
CA ASN A 137 -2.95 -0.92 6.60
C ASN A 137 -3.09 0.44 5.90
N ARG A 138 -2.04 1.27 5.94
CA ARG A 138 -2.02 2.55 5.22
C ARG A 138 -2.25 2.35 3.72
N LEU A 139 -1.49 1.45 3.10
CA LEU A 139 -1.61 1.12 1.68
C LEU A 139 -3.03 0.65 1.34
N ILE A 140 -3.60 -0.25 2.15
CA ILE A 140 -4.97 -0.76 1.97
C ILE A 140 -6.02 0.36 2.10
N GLU A 141 -5.87 1.24 3.09
CA GLU A 141 -6.81 2.34 3.33
C GLU A 141 -6.73 3.43 2.26
N GLU A 142 -5.53 3.77 1.79
CA GLU A 142 -5.32 4.73 0.72
C GLU A 142 -5.97 4.27 -0.59
N THR A 143 -5.84 2.99 -0.95
CA THR A 143 -6.52 2.44 -2.13
C THR A 143 -8.03 2.50 -1.98
N LYS A 144 -8.59 2.10 -0.83
CA LYS A 144 -10.04 2.22 -0.56
C LYS A 144 -10.53 3.66 -0.68
N ASN A 145 -9.74 4.62 -0.20
CA ASN A 145 -10.08 6.04 -0.30
C ASN A 145 -10.02 6.55 -1.73
N PHE A 146 -9.04 6.10 -2.52
CA PHE A 146 -8.94 6.42 -3.94
C PHE A 146 -10.13 5.88 -4.74
N GLU A 147 -10.51 4.63 -4.52
CA GLU A 147 -11.70 4.01 -5.15
C GLU A 147 -12.97 4.79 -4.83
N ARG A 148 -13.19 5.13 -3.55
CA ARG A 148 -14.35 5.96 -3.13
C ARG A 148 -14.37 7.31 -3.84
N ARG A 149 -13.22 7.98 -3.97
CA ARG A 149 -13.11 9.26 -4.70
C ARG A 149 -13.44 9.08 -6.18
N ARG A 150 -12.90 8.03 -6.83
CA ARG A 150 -13.17 7.72 -8.23
C ARG A 150 -14.65 7.45 -8.48
N ASP A 151 -15.29 6.68 -7.61
CA ASP A 151 -16.71 6.38 -7.71
C ASP A 151 -17.56 7.62 -7.51
N ASN A 152 -17.25 8.48 -6.53
CA ASN A 152 -17.94 9.75 -6.33
C ASN A 152 -17.88 10.64 -7.59
N VAL A 153 -16.71 10.72 -8.25
CA VAL A 153 -16.57 11.47 -9.51
C VAL A 153 -17.43 10.85 -10.62
N ARG A 154 -17.43 9.51 -10.76
CA ARG A 154 -18.28 8.80 -11.73
C ARG A 154 -19.77 9.02 -11.47
N PHE A 155 -20.20 8.99 -10.22
CA PHE A 155 -21.58 9.27 -9.83
C PHE A 155 -21.96 10.72 -10.14
N ALA A 156 -21.10 11.69 -9.81
CA ALA A 156 -21.32 13.09 -10.14
C ALA A 156 -21.43 13.32 -11.66
N ALA A 157 -20.56 12.67 -12.46
CA ALA A 157 -20.61 12.76 -13.91
C ALA A 157 -21.92 12.18 -14.49
N ARG A 158 -22.37 11.02 -14.00
CA ARG A 158 -23.67 10.42 -14.38
C ARG A 158 -24.85 11.30 -13.99
N ALA A 159 -24.81 11.89 -12.80
CA ALA A 159 -25.85 12.80 -12.33
C ALA A 159 -25.94 14.05 -13.22
N LEU A 160 -24.80 14.65 -13.57
CA LEU A 160 -24.73 15.79 -14.49
C LEU A 160 -25.26 15.42 -15.89
N GLU A 161 -24.86 14.27 -16.44
CA GLU A 161 -25.32 13.81 -17.74
C GLU A 161 -26.84 13.58 -17.77
N ALA A 162 -27.40 13.02 -16.69
CA ALA A 162 -28.84 12.84 -16.54
C ALA A 162 -29.59 14.19 -16.44
N CYS A 163 -29.05 15.16 -15.69
CA CYS A 163 -29.59 16.52 -15.65
C CYS A 163 -29.61 17.16 -17.04
N LEU A 164 -28.50 17.08 -17.78
CA LEU A 164 -28.41 17.62 -19.15
C LEU A 164 -29.40 16.94 -20.11
N LYS A 165 -29.61 15.61 -20.00
CA LYS A 165 -30.60 14.88 -20.81
C LYS A 165 -32.05 15.30 -20.49
N ASN A 166 -32.35 15.61 -19.22
CA ASN A 166 -33.68 16.05 -18.80
C ASN A 166 -33.96 17.53 -19.13
N LEU A 167 -32.95 18.40 -19.01
CA LEU A 167 -32.99 19.80 -19.49
C LEU A 167 -33.30 19.89 -20.98
N ARG A 168 -32.77 18.97 -21.79
CA ARG A 168 -33.05 18.89 -23.24
C ARG A 168 -34.46 18.37 -23.59
N ARG A 169 -35.26 17.93 -22.61
CA ARG A 169 -36.54 17.24 -22.83
C ARG A 169 -37.77 17.98 -22.27
N ASP A 170 -37.64 19.22 -21.78
CA ASP A 170 -38.73 20.01 -21.15
C ASP A 170 -39.54 19.20 -20.11
N LYS A 171 -38.88 18.31 -19.35
CA LYS A 171 -39.51 17.58 -18.25
C LYS A 171 -39.03 18.14 -16.91
N PRO A 172 -39.93 18.33 -15.92
CA PRO A 172 -39.55 18.81 -14.59
C PRO A 172 -38.54 17.85 -13.95
N ILE A 173 -37.43 18.41 -13.47
CA ILE A 173 -36.33 17.65 -12.86
C ILE A 173 -36.74 17.25 -11.45
N ASN A 174 -36.93 15.95 -11.21
CA ASN A 174 -37.25 15.43 -9.89
C ASN A 174 -35.96 15.17 -9.08
N LEU A 175 -35.54 16.17 -8.29
CA LEU A 175 -34.26 16.18 -7.54
C LEU A 175 -34.13 15.05 -6.50
N ILE A 176 -35.24 14.43 -6.09
CA ILE A 176 -35.28 13.40 -5.04
C ILE A 176 -34.60 12.09 -5.50
N ASN A 177 -34.61 11.77 -6.80
CA ASN A 177 -33.98 10.54 -7.32
C ASN A 177 -32.44 10.64 -7.48
N PHE A 178 -31.84 11.82 -7.28
CA PHE A 178 -30.40 12.03 -7.48
C PHE A 178 -29.54 11.71 -6.26
N TYR A 179 -30.13 11.69 -5.06
CA TYR A 179 -29.41 11.48 -3.80
C TYR A 179 -29.54 10.08 -3.22
N THR A 180 -30.42 9.24 -3.78
CA THR A 180 -30.50 7.84 -3.38
C THR A 180 -29.37 7.07 -4.03
N LYS A 181 -28.38 6.64 -3.24
CA LYS A 181 -27.47 5.54 -3.64
C LYS A 181 -28.36 4.43 -4.22
N PRO A 182 -28.07 3.90 -5.41
CA PRO A 182 -28.77 2.69 -5.84
C PRO A 182 -28.52 1.65 -4.76
N ALA A 183 -29.61 1.14 -4.15
CA ALA A 183 -29.52 0.01 -3.26
C ALA A 183 -28.74 -1.07 -4.01
N ARG A 184 -27.70 -1.63 -3.39
CA ARG A 184 -27.04 -2.82 -3.92
C ARG A 184 -28.16 -3.84 -4.11
N GLN A 185 -28.53 -4.11 -5.36
CA GLN A 185 -29.34 -5.27 -5.68
C GLN A 185 -28.45 -6.47 -5.37
N GLY A 186 -28.55 -6.95 -4.13
CA GLY A 186 -28.22 -8.33 -3.85
C GLY A 186 -29.20 -9.15 -4.65
N ASN A 187 -28.70 -9.86 -5.66
CA ASN A 187 -29.40 -11.02 -6.17
C ASN A 187 -29.36 -12.08 -5.07
N ASP A 188 -30.31 -11.99 -4.14
CA ASP A 188 -30.79 -13.16 -3.44
C ASP A 188 -32.01 -13.67 -4.20
N ARG A 189 -31.81 -14.87 -4.78
CA ARG A 189 -32.75 -15.80 -5.42
C ARG A 189 -32.92 -15.69 -6.93
#